data_AF-A0A956FVP0-F1
#
_entry.id   AF-A0A956FVP0-F1
#
_cell.length_a   1.000
_cell.length_b   1.000
_cell.length_c   1.000
_cell.angle_alpha   90.00
_cell.angle_beta   90.00
_cell.angle_gamma   90.00
#
_symmetry.space_group_name_H-M   'P 1'
#
loop_
_entity.id
_entity.type
_entity.pdbx_description
1 polymer ?
#
loop_
_entity_poly.entity_id
_entity_poly.type
_entity_poly.pdbx_seq_one_letter_code
_entity_poly.pdbx_strand_id
1 'polypeptide(L)'
;LDHPAIPKVYDYFSAGLDGSAAAGDAAEGAPPTWFLVQAFAPGRSLRQMIGDRGRLDNAKAEVLLRQLLAVLDYLHSRHPPVIHRDIHPGNVIVGADGRASLVDFGAIQDRLRGDKGGSTTIGTFGFVPMEQLVGKARPASDLYALGMTMLVALSHREPEELPYDEGASKVRVDEAVPGLAPGIRRAISGMVEPLVGQRPQSAAEALALLDRPALPAPREAKTRVVAPAEAPPSAIWRTIGALAIGGGLLAAGAIYILFFDAFSETELVRISILWVAPVAFGFGVRWGERSPLATGFLWSGVAVFLLILFIYGIFPSL
;
A
#
# COMPACT_ATOMS: atom_id res chain seq x y z
N LEU A 1 27.19 -13.35 12.17
CA LEU A 1 26.47 -13.98 11.05
C LEU A 1 27.47 -14.88 10.33
N ASP A 2 27.07 -16.09 9.99
CA ASP A 2 27.91 -17.10 9.35
C ASP A 2 27.11 -17.73 8.20
N HIS A 3 27.26 -17.15 7.01
CA HIS A 3 26.58 -17.55 5.78
C HIS A 3 27.48 -17.18 4.59
N PRO A 4 27.68 -18.06 3.58
CA PRO A 4 28.66 -17.83 2.50
C PRO A 4 28.35 -16.61 1.62
N ALA A 5 27.08 -16.20 1.55
CA ALA A 5 26.63 -15.02 0.81
C ALA A 5 26.57 -13.74 1.68
N ILE A 6 27.12 -13.77 2.89
CA ILE A 6 27.24 -12.60 3.78
C ILE A 6 28.72 -12.39 4.06
N PRO A 7 29.30 -11.20 3.76
CA PRO A 7 30.68 -10.91 4.11
C PRO A 7 30.98 -11.14 5.59
N LYS A 8 32.05 -11.89 5.86
CA LYS A 8 32.53 -12.10 7.23
C LYS A 8 33.09 -10.79 7.77
N VAL A 9 32.59 -10.35 8.93
CA VAL A 9 33.18 -9.24 9.67
C VAL A 9 34.43 -9.75 10.38
N TYR A 10 35.54 -9.02 10.22
CA TYR A 10 36.82 -9.32 10.85
C TYR A 10 37.07 -8.43 12.07
N ASP A 11 36.77 -7.14 11.97
CA ASP A 11 37.09 -6.16 13.01
C ASP A 11 36.19 -4.92 12.92
N TYR A 12 36.15 -4.13 13.99
CA TYR A 12 35.54 -2.80 14.02
C TYR A 12 36.37 -1.88 14.92
N PHE A 13 36.51 -0.62 14.53
CA PHE A 13 37.26 0.37 15.32
C PHE A 13 36.67 1.77 15.15
N SER A 14 37.07 2.70 16.01
CA SER A 14 36.68 4.10 15.92
C SER A 14 37.90 4.99 15.77
N ALA A 15 37.82 6.04 14.96
CA ALA A 15 38.78 7.14 15.00
C ALA A 15 38.17 8.32 15.75
N GLY A 16 38.97 8.97 16.61
CA GLY A 16 38.59 10.19 17.33
C GLY A 16 38.09 9.98 18.77
N LEU A 17 38.15 8.76 19.34
CA LEU A 17 37.83 8.51 20.76
C LEU A 17 39.07 8.41 21.66
N ASP A 18 40.24 8.22 21.07
CA ASP A 18 41.40 7.62 21.72
C ASP A 18 42.52 8.62 22.02
N GLY A 19 42.36 9.89 21.70
CA GLY A 19 43.45 10.90 21.80
C GLY A 19 44.69 10.58 20.94
N SER A 20 44.67 9.52 20.14
CA SER A 20 45.74 9.16 19.21
C SER A 20 45.71 10.14 18.03
N ALA A 21 46.75 10.97 17.98
CA ALA A 21 47.02 12.01 17.00
C ALA A 21 47.32 11.45 15.58
N ALA A 22 46.38 10.69 15.01
CA ALA A 22 46.36 10.33 13.60
C ALA A 22 45.25 11.04 12.82
N ALA A 23 44.59 12.03 13.44
CA ALA A 23 43.71 12.95 12.76
C ALA A 23 44.47 14.23 12.43
N GLY A 24 45.32 14.18 11.41
CA GLY A 24 45.57 15.39 10.63
C GLY A 24 44.22 15.82 10.05
N ASP A 25 43.76 17.02 10.43
CA ASP A 25 42.58 17.72 9.90
C ASP A 25 41.20 17.41 10.48
N ALA A 26 41.05 16.58 11.52
CA ALA A 26 39.74 16.48 12.19
C ALA A 26 39.50 17.71 13.08
N ALA A 27 38.52 18.53 12.70
CA ALA A 27 38.07 19.68 13.48
C ALA A 27 37.75 19.26 14.92
N GLU A 28 38.25 20.04 15.88
CA GLU A 28 38.02 19.86 17.31
C GLU A 28 36.50 19.77 17.59
N GLY A 29 36.04 18.63 18.12
CA GLY A 29 34.62 18.37 18.39
C GLY A 29 33.86 17.52 17.34
N ALA A 30 34.54 16.98 16.32
CA ALA A 30 33.92 16.03 15.39
C ALA A 30 33.47 14.74 16.10
N PRO A 31 32.27 14.19 15.79
CA PRO A 31 31.83 12.92 16.35
C PRO A 31 32.76 11.78 15.91
N PRO A 32 32.88 10.71 16.72
CA PRO A 32 33.74 9.59 16.39
C PRO A 32 33.27 8.90 15.11
N THR A 33 34.22 8.59 14.23
CA THR A 33 33.96 7.84 13.00
C THR A 33 34.17 6.36 13.27
N TRP A 34 33.17 5.54 12.98
CA TRP A 34 33.23 4.09 13.15
C TRP A 34 33.60 3.43 11.82
N PHE A 35 34.53 2.48 11.88
CA PHE A 35 35.02 1.70 10.75
C PHE A 35 34.68 0.22 10.98
N LEU A 36 34.27 -0.46 9.91
CA LEU A 36 33.97 -1.88 9.89
C LEU A 36 34.88 -2.57 8.86
N VAL A 37 35.66 -3.56 9.31
CA VAL A 37 36.51 -4.38 8.45
C VAL A 37 35.80 -5.68 8.15
N GLN A 38 35.53 -5.94 6.88
CA GLN A 38 34.80 -7.13 6.43
C GLN A 38 35.46 -7.75 5.19
N ALA A 39 35.13 -9.01 4.92
CA ALA A 39 35.52 -9.69 3.70
C ALA A 39 35.04 -8.92 2.46
N PHE A 40 35.92 -8.78 1.48
CA PHE A 40 35.54 -8.22 0.18
C PHE A 40 34.69 -9.24 -0.57
N ALA A 41 33.51 -8.82 -1.04
CA ALA A 41 32.69 -9.63 -1.95
C ALA A 41 33.16 -9.38 -3.39
N PRO A 42 33.83 -10.35 -4.06
CA PRO A 42 34.30 -10.16 -5.42
C PRO A 42 33.14 -10.17 -6.40
N GLY A 43 33.10 -9.20 -7.31
CA GLY A 43 32.06 -9.14 -8.34
C GLY A 43 31.64 -7.71 -8.63
N ARG A 44 30.43 -7.59 -9.20
CA ARG A 44 29.82 -6.30 -9.53
C ARG A 44 28.51 -6.16 -8.78
N SER A 45 28.16 -4.95 -8.37
CA SER A 45 26.83 -4.73 -7.80
C SER A 45 25.76 -4.89 -8.87
N LEU A 46 24.56 -5.30 -8.46
CA LEU A 46 23.41 -5.38 -9.36
C LEU A 46 23.11 -3.99 -9.96
N ARG A 47 23.34 -2.90 -9.22
CA ARG A 47 23.29 -1.51 -9.73
C ARG A 47 24.25 -1.29 -10.90
N GLN A 48 25.50 -1.76 -10.80
CA GLN A 48 26.47 -1.67 -11.90
C GLN A 48 26.03 -2.52 -13.10
N MET A 49 25.48 -3.71 -12.86
CA MET A 49 25.00 -4.59 -13.94
C MET A 49 23.81 -3.98 -14.71
N ILE A 50 22.92 -3.28 -14.00
CA ILE A 50 21.79 -2.56 -14.60
C ILE A 50 22.28 -1.43 -15.52
N GLY A 51 23.27 -0.65 -15.07
CA GLY A 51 23.84 0.48 -15.82
C GLY A 51 24.50 0.07 -17.14
N ASP A 52 25.12 -1.10 -17.17
CA ASP A 52 25.74 -1.68 -18.37
C ASP A 52 24.72 -2.25 -19.38
N ARG A 53 23.42 -2.13 -19.10
CA ARG A 53 22.32 -2.73 -19.88
C ARG A 53 22.43 -4.25 -20.01
N GLY A 54 23.11 -4.91 -19.07
CA GLY A 54 23.12 -6.37 -18.98
C GLY A 54 21.73 -6.86 -18.60
N ARG A 55 21.01 -7.51 -19.52
CA ARG A 55 19.65 -8.00 -19.24
C ARG A 55 19.70 -9.20 -18.30
N LEU A 56 18.97 -9.09 -17.20
CA LEU A 56 18.65 -10.23 -16.34
C LEU A 56 17.48 -10.99 -16.98
N ASP A 57 17.75 -12.14 -17.59
CA ASP A 57 16.69 -13.02 -18.10
C ASP A 57 15.97 -13.76 -16.96
N ASN A 58 14.85 -14.41 -17.27
CA ASN A 58 14.07 -15.15 -16.26
C ASN A 58 14.91 -16.20 -15.51
N ALA A 59 15.82 -16.91 -16.17
CA ALA A 59 16.61 -17.96 -15.54
C ALA A 59 17.61 -17.37 -14.54
N LYS A 60 18.32 -16.32 -14.92
CA LYS A 60 19.24 -15.59 -14.03
C LYS A 60 18.51 -14.91 -12.89
N ALA A 61 17.34 -14.33 -13.17
CA ALA A 61 16.50 -13.70 -12.15
C ALA A 61 16.00 -14.70 -11.12
N GLU A 62 15.59 -15.89 -11.56
CA GLU A 62 15.19 -16.97 -10.65
C GLU A 62 16.35 -17.42 -9.77
N VAL A 63 17.52 -17.68 -10.36
CA VAL A 63 18.73 -18.06 -9.62
C VAL A 63 19.11 -17.00 -8.58
N LEU A 64 19.10 -15.72 -8.97
CA LEU A 64 19.41 -14.61 -8.08
C LEU A 64 18.39 -14.49 -6.95
N LEU A 65 17.09 -14.55 -7.27
CA LEU A 65 16.01 -14.45 -6.28
C LEU A 65 16.08 -15.58 -5.26
N ARG A 66 16.35 -16.82 -5.68
CA ARG A 66 16.52 -17.96 -4.76
C ARG A 66 17.69 -17.78 -3.82
N GLN A 67 18.84 -17.34 -4.34
CA GLN A 67 20.02 -17.08 -3.51
C GLN A 67 19.74 -16.01 -2.45
N LEU A 68 19.11 -14.90 -2.84
CA LEU A 68 18.78 -13.80 -1.92
C LEU A 68 17.72 -14.22 -0.89
N LEU A 69 16.69 -14.97 -1.29
CA LEU A 69 15.72 -15.53 -0.36
C LEU A 69 16.38 -16.47 0.66
N ALA A 70 17.38 -17.27 0.26
CA ALA A 70 18.12 -18.10 1.21
C ALA A 70 18.91 -17.27 2.23
N VAL A 71 19.49 -16.13 1.81
CA VAL A 71 20.13 -15.19 2.73
C VAL A 71 19.12 -14.62 3.72
N LEU A 72 17.94 -14.19 3.23
CA LEU A 72 16.89 -13.65 4.10
C LEU A 72 16.34 -14.69 5.08
N ASP A 73 16.15 -15.93 4.64
CA ASP A 73 15.73 -17.03 5.52
C ASP A 73 16.75 -17.25 6.66
N TYR A 74 18.05 -17.21 6.33
CA TYR A 74 19.11 -17.29 7.33
C TYR A 74 19.06 -16.13 8.33
N LEU A 75 18.91 -14.89 7.86
CA LEU A 75 18.84 -13.70 8.73
C LEU A 75 17.59 -13.70 9.61
N HIS A 76 16.44 -14.01 9.02
CA HIS A 76 15.14 -13.95 9.70
C HIS A 76 14.95 -15.10 10.70
N SER A 77 15.67 -16.21 10.54
CA SER A 77 15.70 -17.34 11.50
C SER A 77 16.61 -17.13 12.71
N ARG A 78 17.37 -16.01 12.77
CA ARG A 78 18.16 -15.67 13.98
C ARG A 78 17.23 -15.33 15.15
N HIS A 79 17.76 -15.39 16.37
CA HIS A 79 17.02 -15.08 17.60
C HIS A 79 17.74 -13.99 18.39
N PRO A 80 17.24 -12.73 18.40
CA PRO A 80 16.08 -12.24 17.64
C PRO A 80 16.33 -12.20 16.11
N PRO A 81 15.26 -12.14 15.28
CA PRO A 81 15.40 -12.02 13.83
C PRO A 81 16.24 -10.80 13.44
N VAL A 82 17.18 -11.01 12.53
CA VAL A 82 18.01 -9.94 11.96
C VAL A 82 17.32 -9.44 10.70
N ILE A 83 17.03 -8.14 10.63
CA ILE A 83 16.38 -7.49 9.48
C ILE A 83 17.41 -6.60 8.83
N HIS A 84 17.65 -6.74 7.53
CA HIS A 84 18.70 -6.01 6.82
C HIS A 84 18.38 -4.52 6.68
N ARG A 85 17.13 -4.18 6.33
CA ARG A 85 16.59 -2.81 6.22
C ARG A 85 17.13 -1.94 5.10
N ASP A 86 18.06 -2.43 4.28
CA ASP A 86 18.67 -1.62 3.22
C ASP A 86 18.98 -2.47 1.98
N ILE A 87 17.99 -3.25 1.56
CA ILE A 87 18.13 -4.09 0.36
C ILE A 87 17.77 -3.25 -0.86
N HIS A 88 18.76 -3.03 -1.72
CA HIS A 88 18.61 -2.37 -3.00
C HIS A 88 19.69 -2.89 -3.97
N PRO A 89 19.65 -2.57 -5.28
CA PRO A 89 20.62 -3.10 -6.25
C PRO A 89 22.11 -2.81 -5.94
N GLY A 90 22.40 -1.79 -5.13
CA GLY A 90 23.77 -1.45 -4.74
C GLY A 90 24.36 -2.42 -3.71
N ASN A 91 23.50 -3.00 -2.87
CA ASN A 91 23.88 -3.90 -1.78
C ASN A 91 23.83 -5.39 -2.16
N VAL A 92 23.58 -5.69 -3.45
CA VAL A 92 23.66 -7.05 -3.99
C VAL A 92 24.87 -7.14 -4.91
N ILE A 93 25.89 -7.90 -4.52
CA ILE A 93 27.09 -8.15 -5.34
C ILE A 93 26.97 -9.51 -6.02
N VAL A 94 27.18 -9.57 -7.32
CA VAL A 94 27.16 -10.82 -8.11
C VAL A 94 28.57 -11.11 -8.62
N GLY A 95 29.09 -12.26 -8.20
CA GLY A 95 30.39 -12.78 -8.64
C GLY A 95 30.37 -13.30 -10.08
N ALA A 96 31.55 -13.50 -10.66
CA ALA A 96 31.68 -14.06 -12.01
C ALA A 96 31.16 -15.50 -12.13
N ASP A 97 31.07 -16.22 -11.00
CA ASP A 97 30.49 -17.55 -10.87
C ASP A 97 28.95 -17.53 -10.72
N GLY A 98 28.32 -16.35 -10.75
CA GLY A 98 26.88 -16.17 -10.58
C GLY A 98 26.40 -16.25 -9.13
N ARG A 99 27.30 -16.30 -8.15
CA ARG A 99 26.94 -16.26 -6.73
C ARG A 99 26.64 -14.83 -6.29
N ALA A 100 25.52 -14.66 -5.60
CA ALA A 100 25.11 -13.39 -5.02
C ALA A 100 25.58 -13.28 -3.57
N SER A 101 26.02 -12.09 -3.18
CA SER A 101 26.32 -11.72 -1.80
C SER A 101 25.51 -10.48 -1.42
N LEU A 102 24.90 -10.50 -0.24
CA LEU A 102 24.22 -9.35 0.33
C LEU A 102 25.19 -8.62 1.26
N VAL A 103 25.41 -7.33 1.01
CA VAL A 103 26.40 -6.49 1.69
C VAL A 103 25.74 -5.29 2.36
N ASP A 104 26.53 -4.57 3.16
CA ASP A 104 26.13 -3.35 3.89
C ASP A 104 24.97 -3.53 4.88
N PHE A 105 25.34 -4.00 6.07
CA PHE A 105 24.43 -4.16 7.20
C PHE A 105 24.35 -2.90 8.09
N GLY A 106 24.75 -1.73 7.59
CA GLY A 106 24.82 -0.48 8.36
C GLY A 106 23.49 -0.07 9.00
N ALA A 107 22.37 -0.28 8.30
CA ALA A 107 21.02 0.05 8.78
C ALA A 107 20.50 -0.83 9.94
N ILE A 108 21.22 -1.91 10.29
CA ILE A 108 20.92 -2.69 11.50
C ILE A 108 21.14 -1.83 12.75
N GLN A 109 22.15 -0.95 12.75
CA GLN A 109 22.54 -0.15 13.91
C GLN A 109 21.49 0.91 14.29
N ASP A 110 20.65 1.35 13.36
CA ASP A 110 19.57 2.31 13.63
C ASP A 110 18.54 1.78 14.64
N ARG A 111 18.47 0.45 14.85
CA ARG A 111 17.66 -0.14 15.93
C ARG A 111 18.21 0.16 17.32
N LEU A 112 19.53 0.25 17.46
CA LEU A 112 20.20 0.41 18.76
C LEU A 112 20.16 1.85 19.26
N ARG A 113 19.89 2.83 18.39
CA ARG A 113 19.95 4.26 18.74
C ARG A 113 18.66 4.86 19.25
N GLY A 114 17.52 4.16 19.19
CA GLY A 114 16.24 4.60 19.76
C GLY A 114 15.73 5.94 19.19
N ASP A 115 14.62 5.91 18.46
CA ASP A 115 13.74 7.07 18.27
C ASP A 115 14.37 8.39 17.80
N LYS A 116 15.35 8.34 16.90
CA LYS A 116 15.69 9.53 16.10
C LYS A 116 15.44 9.23 14.63
N GLY A 117 14.19 9.48 14.23
CA GLY A 117 13.83 9.67 12.83
C GLY A 117 14.79 10.69 12.23
N GLY A 118 15.70 10.23 11.38
CA GLY A 118 16.85 11.03 11.00
C GLY A 118 17.85 10.25 10.17
N SER A 119 17.38 9.56 9.13
CA SER A 119 18.21 9.30 7.96
C SER A 119 17.35 9.50 6.73
N THR A 120 17.08 10.76 6.40
CA THR A 120 16.76 11.16 5.03
C THR A 120 18.01 11.00 4.18
N THR A 121 18.41 9.75 3.93
CA THR A 121 19.27 9.47 2.78
C THR A 121 18.35 9.44 1.58
N ILE A 122 18.38 10.56 0.85
CA ILE A 122 17.59 10.93 -0.33
C ILE A 122 17.66 9.88 -1.48
N GLY A 123 18.40 8.78 -1.33
CA GLY A 123 18.65 7.78 -2.38
C GLY A 123 17.82 6.48 -2.36
N THR A 124 17.01 6.18 -1.33
CA THR A 124 16.35 4.85 -1.19
C THR A 124 14.81 4.92 -1.17
N PHE A 125 14.21 6.06 -1.59
CA PHE A 125 12.78 6.36 -1.41
C PHE A 125 11.81 5.36 -2.07
N GLY A 126 12.28 4.47 -2.95
CA GLY A 126 11.46 3.42 -3.58
C GLY A 126 11.65 1.99 -3.07
N PHE A 127 12.71 1.68 -2.32
CA PHE A 127 12.95 0.32 -1.81
C PHE A 127 12.48 0.15 -0.36
N VAL A 128 12.31 1.25 0.37
CA VAL A 128 11.93 1.24 1.78
C VAL A 128 10.40 1.18 1.93
N PRO A 129 9.85 0.14 2.57
CA PRO A 129 8.41 0.05 2.78
C PRO A 129 7.93 0.94 3.94
N MET A 130 6.66 1.34 3.91
CA MET A 130 6.07 2.28 4.88
C MET A 130 6.23 1.87 6.34
N GLU A 131 6.08 0.58 6.66
CA GLU A 131 6.24 0.11 8.04
C GLU A 131 7.68 0.26 8.54
N GLN A 132 8.68 0.27 7.66
CA GLN A 132 10.06 0.53 8.02
C GLN A 132 10.30 2.01 8.29
N LEU A 133 9.69 2.91 7.52
CA LEU A 133 9.78 4.36 7.73
C LEU A 133 9.26 4.78 9.12
N VAL A 134 8.27 4.06 9.65
CA VAL A 134 7.73 4.28 11.01
C VAL A 134 8.42 3.43 12.08
N GLY A 135 9.60 2.87 11.80
CA GLY A 135 10.41 2.11 12.75
C GLY A 135 9.93 0.68 13.07
N LYS A 136 8.92 0.18 12.35
CA LYS A 136 8.30 -1.16 12.53
C LYS A 136 8.76 -2.17 11.48
N ALA A 137 10.04 -2.06 11.08
CA ALA A 137 10.68 -3.00 10.16
C ALA A 137 10.52 -4.44 10.66
N ARG A 138 10.23 -5.35 9.74
CA ARG A 138 10.02 -6.78 10.01
C ARG A 138 10.60 -7.64 8.87
N PRO A 139 10.66 -8.97 8.99
CA PRO A 139 11.07 -9.85 7.88
C PRO A 139 10.41 -9.53 6.53
N ALA A 140 9.09 -9.27 6.54
CA ALA A 140 8.34 -8.87 5.34
C ALA A 140 8.72 -7.48 4.77
N SER A 141 9.46 -6.65 5.51
CA SER A 141 10.02 -5.39 5.00
C SER A 141 11.22 -5.64 4.09
N ASP A 142 12.10 -6.57 4.47
CA ASP A 142 13.22 -7.01 3.61
C ASP A 142 12.71 -7.69 2.33
N LEU A 143 11.61 -8.46 2.44
CA LEU A 143 10.98 -9.10 1.27
C LEU A 143 10.45 -8.06 0.27
N TYR A 144 9.82 -6.98 0.75
CA TYR A 144 9.40 -5.88 -0.12
C TYR A 144 10.60 -5.24 -0.83
N ALA A 145 11.66 -4.92 -0.07
CA ALA A 145 12.86 -4.30 -0.61
C ALA A 145 13.56 -5.21 -1.65
N LEU A 146 13.59 -6.52 -1.41
CA LEU A 146 14.05 -7.52 -2.39
C LEU A 146 13.15 -7.56 -3.64
N GLY A 147 11.82 -7.54 -3.48
CA GLY A 147 10.89 -7.49 -4.60
C GLY A 147 11.10 -6.27 -5.50
N MET A 148 11.26 -5.08 -4.89
CA MET A 148 11.59 -3.84 -5.61
C MET A 148 12.97 -3.92 -6.27
N THR A 149 13.97 -4.49 -5.60
CA THR A 149 15.31 -4.72 -6.16
C THR A 149 15.24 -5.56 -7.44
N MET A 150 14.47 -6.65 -7.42
CA MET A 150 14.28 -7.50 -8.59
C MET A 150 13.53 -6.79 -9.71
N LEU A 151 12.47 -6.02 -9.40
CA LEU A 151 11.73 -5.24 -10.40
C LEU A 151 12.63 -4.22 -11.12
N VAL A 152 13.41 -3.46 -10.38
CA VAL A 152 14.36 -2.49 -10.94
C VAL A 152 15.41 -3.19 -11.80
N ALA A 153 15.93 -4.34 -11.34
CA ALA A 153 16.91 -5.12 -12.09
C ALA A 153 16.37 -5.72 -13.39
N LEU A 154 15.10 -6.14 -13.40
CA LEU A 154 14.43 -6.77 -14.54
C LEU A 154 13.88 -5.75 -15.55
N SER A 155 13.39 -4.61 -15.08
CA SER A 155 12.78 -3.56 -15.91
C SER A 155 13.78 -2.53 -16.43
N HIS A 156 14.95 -2.39 -15.77
CA HIS A 156 15.88 -1.28 -15.95
C HIS A 156 15.25 0.09 -15.74
N ARG A 157 14.22 0.17 -14.88
CA ARG A 157 13.53 1.39 -14.49
C ARG A 157 13.82 1.68 -13.03
N GLU A 158 14.05 2.94 -12.69
CA GLU A 158 14.12 3.32 -11.28
C GLU A 158 12.74 3.20 -10.62
N PRO A 159 12.65 3.10 -9.28
CA PRO A 159 11.37 2.90 -8.60
C PRO A 159 10.27 3.91 -8.98
N GLU A 160 10.65 5.16 -9.24
CA GLU A 160 9.76 6.27 -9.62
C GLU A 160 9.16 6.11 -11.03
N GLU A 161 9.80 5.31 -11.89
CA GLU A 161 9.42 5.07 -13.28
C GLU A 161 8.60 3.78 -13.46
N LEU A 162 8.42 3.02 -12.37
CA LEU A 162 7.64 1.78 -12.40
C LEU A 162 6.15 2.10 -12.57
N PRO A 163 5.43 1.38 -13.45
CA PRO A 163 3.98 1.52 -13.58
C PRO A 163 3.29 1.30 -12.24
N TYR A 164 2.47 2.27 -11.83
CA TYR A 164 1.85 2.30 -10.51
C TYR A 164 0.34 2.43 -10.62
N ASP A 165 -0.38 1.67 -9.81
CA ASP A 165 -1.81 1.77 -9.64
C ASP A 165 -2.12 2.64 -8.43
N GLU A 166 -2.59 3.86 -8.66
CA GLU A 166 -2.93 4.80 -7.58
C GLU A 166 -4.07 4.29 -6.69
N GLY A 167 -5.07 3.63 -7.28
CA GLY A 167 -6.24 3.13 -6.55
C GLY A 167 -5.91 1.96 -5.62
N ALA A 168 -5.04 1.06 -6.05
CA ALA A 168 -4.54 -0.05 -5.24
C ALA A 168 -3.26 0.29 -4.45
N SER A 169 -2.68 1.48 -4.65
CA SER A 169 -1.38 1.90 -4.11
C SER A 169 -0.25 0.90 -4.38
N LYS A 170 -0.24 0.27 -5.57
CA LYS A 170 0.60 -0.89 -5.87
C LYS A 170 1.29 -0.79 -7.22
N VAL A 171 2.53 -1.27 -7.32
CA VAL A 171 3.26 -1.42 -8.59
C VAL A 171 2.61 -2.50 -9.49
N ARG A 172 2.41 -2.18 -10.76
CA ARG A 172 1.89 -3.10 -11.78
C ARG A 172 3.03 -3.93 -12.39
N VAL A 173 3.33 -5.05 -11.74
CA VAL A 173 4.45 -5.95 -12.10
C VAL A 173 4.44 -6.40 -13.57
N ASP A 174 3.27 -6.76 -14.10
CA ASP A 174 3.14 -7.22 -15.49
C ASP A 174 3.43 -6.13 -16.52
N GLU A 175 3.12 -4.87 -16.21
CA GLU A 175 3.44 -3.72 -17.06
C GLU A 175 4.91 -3.31 -16.92
N ALA A 176 5.47 -3.45 -15.70
CA ALA A 176 6.87 -3.15 -15.42
C ALA A 176 7.82 -4.11 -16.16
N VAL A 177 7.49 -5.41 -16.17
CA VAL A 177 8.31 -6.46 -16.80
C VAL A 177 7.41 -7.44 -17.56
N PRO A 178 7.09 -7.14 -18.83
CA PRO A 178 6.32 -8.06 -19.66
C PRO A 178 7.06 -9.39 -19.88
N GLY A 179 6.33 -10.51 -19.77
CA GLY A 179 6.89 -11.85 -20.06
C GLY A 179 7.68 -12.49 -18.91
N LEU A 180 7.43 -12.08 -17.66
CA LEU A 180 7.94 -12.79 -16.50
C LEU A 180 7.42 -14.23 -16.43
N ALA A 181 8.31 -15.15 -16.08
CA ALA A 181 7.92 -16.52 -15.77
C ALA A 181 6.87 -16.52 -14.64
N PRO A 182 5.82 -17.37 -14.71
CA PRO A 182 4.71 -17.33 -13.75
C PRO A 182 5.13 -17.42 -12.27
N GLY A 183 6.18 -18.18 -11.96
CA GLY A 183 6.76 -18.26 -10.62
C GLY A 183 7.33 -16.94 -10.13
N ILE A 184 8.23 -16.35 -10.93
CA ILE A 184 8.88 -15.07 -10.63
C ILE A 184 7.83 -13.97 -10.49
N ARG A 185 6.85 -13.91 -11.40
CA ARG A 185 5.74 -12.96 -11.31
C ARG A 185 5.02 -13.07 -9.97
N ARG A 186 4.56 -14.27 -9.59
CA ARG A 186 3.82 -14.44 -8.33
C ARG A 186 4.64 -14.08 -7.10
N ALA A 187 5.90 -14.51 -7.06
CA ALA A 187 6.79 -14.20 -5.95
C ALA A 187 6.98 -12.67 -5.82
N ILE A 188 7.38 -12.00 -6.91
CA ILE A 188 7.58 -10.55 -6.92
C ILE A 188 6.28 -9.80 -6.58
N SER A 189 5.17 -10.13 -7.25
CA SER A 189 3.88 -9.48 -7.00
C SER A 189 3.36 -9.63 -5.57
N GLY A 190 3.69 -10.73 -4.89
CA GLY A 190 3.37 -10.92 -3.47
C GLY A 190 4.32 -10.16 -2.55
N MET A 191 5.62 -10.14 -2.85
CA MET A 191 6.62 -9.42 -2.06
C MET A 191 6.39 -7.90 -2.06
N VAL A 192 5.95 -7.33 -3.19
CA VAL A 192 5.72 -5.88 -3.35
C VAL A 192 4.29 -5.44 -3.02
N GLU A 193 3.52 -6.28 -2.33
CA GLU A 193 2.17 -5.90 -1.89
C GLU A 193 2.25 -4.75 -0.86
N PRO A 194 1.45 -3.67 -0.97
CA PRO A 194 1.59 -2.52 -0.07
C PRO A 194 1.26 -2.89 1.37
N LEU A 195 0.20 -3.70 1.56
CA LEU A 195 -0.23 -4.16 2.86
C LEU A 195 0.64 -5.33 3.33
N VAL A 196 1.35 -5.11 4.44
CA VAL A 196 2.29 -6.09 5.00
C VAL A 196 1.66 -7.45 5.28
N GLY A 197 0.40 -7.48 5.71
CA GLY A 197 -0.34 -8.73 5.98
C GLY A 197 -0.70 -9.55 4.74
N GLN A 198 -0.56 -8.97 3.54
CA GLN A 198 -0.80 -9.66 2.27
C GLN A 198 0.51 -10.07 1.58
N ARG A 199 1.67 -9.68 2.12
CA ARG A 199 2.99 -10.16 1.68
C ARG A 199 3.23 -11.58 2.22
N PRO A 200 4.15 -12.36 1.61
CA PRO A 200 4.76 -13.50 2.29
C PRO A 200 5.37 -13.05 3.62
N GLN A 201 5.13 -13.80 4.70
CA GLN A 201 5.65 -13.45 6.03
C GLN A 201 7.04 -14.02 6.28
N SER A 202 7.52 -14.89 5.41
CA SER A 202 8.85 -15.50 5.47
C SER A 202 9.46 -15.68 4.08
N ALA A 203 10.79 -15.80 4.02
CA ALA A 203 11.49 -16.13 2.78
C ALA A 203 11.06 -17.50 2.22
N ALA A 204 10.75 -18.46 3.09
CA ALA A 204 10.20 -19.76 2.72
C ALA A 204 8.84 -19.64 1.99
N GLU A 205 7.94 -18.78 2.47
CA GLU A 205 6.66 -18.52 1.77
C GLU A 205 6.87 -17.86 0.41
N ALA A 206 7.80 -16.91 0.31
CA ALA A 206 8.13 -16.28 -0.98
C ALA A 206 8.74 -17.29 -1.97
N LEU A 207 9.59 -18.20 -1.49
CA LEU A 207 10.14 -19.31 -2.27
C LEU A 207 9.04 -20.27 -2.73
N ALA A 208 8.06 -20.58 -1.88
CA ALA A 208 6.93 -21.41 -2.26
C ALA A 208 6.08 -20.79 -3.39
N LEU A 209 5.95 -19.46 -3.44
CA LEU A 209 5.26 -18.77 -4.55
C LEU A 209 6.02 -18.93 -5.88
N LEU A 210 7.35 -18.90 -5.80
CA LEU A 210 8.26 -19.11 -6.93
C LEU A 210 8.14 -20.55 -7.46
N ASP A 211 8.16 -21.54 -6.57
CA ASP A 211 8.13 -22.97 -6.89
C ASP A 211 6.76 -23.51 -7.30
N ARG A 212 5.68 -22.77 -7.00
CA ARG A 212 4.33 -23.23 -7.30
C ARG A 212 4.23 -23.56 -8.80
N PRO A 213 3.78 -24.77 -9.19
CA PRO A 213 3.63 -25.09 -10.59
C PRO A 213 2.70 -24.08 -11.24
N ALA A 214 3.00 -23.68 -12.48
CA ALA A 214 2.03 -22.94 -13.26
C ALA A 214 0.78 -23.82 -13.33
N LEU A 215 -0.29 -23.40 -12.65
CA LEU A 215 -1.60 -23.97 -12.94
C LEU A 215 -1.76 -23.84 -14.46
N PRO A 216 -2.15 -24.91 -15.17
CA PRO A 216 -2.51 -24.76 -16.58
C PRO A 216 -3.45 -23.56 -16.63
N ALA A 217 -3.13 -22.58 -17.50
CA ALA A 217 -4.00 -21.42 -17.68
C ALA A 217 -5.43 -21.96 -17.70
N PRO A 218 -6.36 -21.42 -16.90
CA PRO A 218 -7.74 -21.83 -17.00
C PRO A 218 -8.02 -21.83 -18.49
N ARG A 219 -8.27 -23.01 -19.07
CA ARG A 219 -8.85 -23.07 -20.41
C ARG A 219 -9.96 -22.04 -20.30
N GLU A 220 -9.99 -21.08 -21.20
CA GLU A 220 -11.19 -20.29 -21.41
C GLU A 220 -12.28 -21.31 -21.70
N ALA A 221 -12.85 -21.88 -20.64
CA ALA A 221 -14.19 -22.36 -20.64
C ALA A 221 -14.89 -21.09 -21.08
N LYS A 222 -15.35 -21.10 -22.32
CA LYS A 222 -16.44 -20.24 -22.74
C LYS A 222 -17.48 -20.47 -21.67
N THR A 223 -17.46 -19.66 -20.62
CA THR A 223 -18.51 -19.59 -19.64
C THR A 223 -19.62 -19.03 -20.48
N ARG A 224 -20.38 -19.93 -21.09
CA ARG A 224 -21.71 -19.62 -21.58
C ARG A 224 -22.35 -19.05 -20.34
N VAL A 225 -22.50 -17.72 -20.32
CA VAL A 225 -23.26 -17.03 -19.29
C VAL A 225 -24.66 -17.63 -19.43
N VAL A 226 -24.91 -18.69 -18.67
CA VAL A 226 -26.27 -19.14 -18.41
C VAL A 226 -26.78 -18.05 -17.48
N ALA A 227 -27.62 -17.18 -18.03
CA ALA A 227 -28.32 -16.17 -17.26
C ALA A 227 -28.89 -16.85 -15.99
N PRO A 228 -28.80 -16.22 -14.82
CA PRO A 228 -29.39 -16.79 -13.62
C PRO A 228 -30.86 -17.07 -13.91
N ALA A 229 -31.30 -18.32 -13.70
CA ALA A 229 -32.74 -18.59 -13.67
C ALA A 229 -33.32 -17.76 -12.53
N GLU A 230 -34.13 -16.75 -12.86
CA GLU A 230 -34.86 -15.97 -11.88
C GLU A 230 -35.71 -16.93 -11.04
N ALA A 231 -35.34 -17.10 -9.77
CA ALA A 231 -36.21 -17.77 -8.83
C ALA A 231 -37.46 -16.89 -8.65
N PRO A 232 -38.68 -17.45 -8.73
CA PRO A 232 -39.89 -16.66 -8.52
C PRO A 232 -39.87 -16.08 -7.09
N PRO A 233 -40.19 -14.80 -6.89
CA PRO A 233 -40.27 -14.23 -5.56
C PRO A 233 -41.35 -14.95 -4.75
N SER A 234 -40.95 -15.76 -3.76
CA SER A 234 -41.89 -16.39 -2.85
C SER A 234 -42.66 -15.28 -2.11
N ALA A 235 -43.99 -15.36 -2.13
CA ALA A 235 -44.92 -14.37 -1.55
C ALA A 235 -44.57 -13.94 -0.11
N ILE A 236 -43.87 -14.78 0.63
CA ILE A 236 -43.39 -14.57 2.00
C ILE A 236 -42.56 -13.28 2.16
N TRP A 237 -41.66 -12.98 1.21
CA TRP A 237 -40.80 -11.78 1.29
C TRP A 237 -41.56 -10.48 0.99
N ARG A 238 -42.64 -10.53 0.20
CA ARG A 238 -43.49 -9.36 -0.08
C ARG A 238 -44.30 -8.96 1.14
N THR A 239 -44.80 -9.93 1.89
CA THR A 239 -45.52 -9.68 3.16
C THR A 239 -44.61 -9.16 4.27
N ILE A 240 -43.37 -9.66 4.39
CA ILE A 240 -42.41 -9.18 5.38
C ILE A 240 -41.96 -7.75 5.07
N GLY A 241 -41.66 -7.45 3.79
CA GLY A 241 -41.29 -6.09 3.37
C GLY A 241 -42.41 -5.06 3.57
N ALA A 242 -43.67 -5.42 3.29
CA ALA A 242 -44.80 -4.53 3.48
C ALA A 242 -45.06 -4.20 4.97
N LEU A 243 -44.89 -5.17 5.87
CA LEU A 243 -45.05 -4.94 7.32
C LEU A 243 -43.95 -4.02 7.89
N ALA A 244 -42.71 -4.20 7.43
CA ALA A 244 -41.57 -3.38 7.88
C ALA A 244 -41.70 -1.91 7.43
N ILE A 245 -42.18 -1.68 6.20
CA ILE A 245 -42.43 -0.34 5.66
C ILE A 245 -43.59 0.33 6.41
N GLY A 246 -44.68 -0.41 6.67
CA GLY A 246 -45.83 0.10 7.42
C GLY A 246 -45.47 0.49 8.86
N GLY A 247 -44.68 -0.34 9.55
CA GLY A 247 -44.21 -0.06 10.92
C GLY A 247 -43.28 1.16 10.98
N GLY A 248 -42.36 1.30 10.02
CA GLY A 248 -41.46 2.44 9.94
C GLY A 248 -42.18 3.77 9.70
N LEU A 249 -43.23 3.78 8.87
CA LEU A 249 -44.03 4.98 8.59
C LEU A 249 -44.86 5.43 9.79
N LEU A 250 -45.42 4.50 10.56
CA LEU A 250 -46.15 4.82 11.79
C LEU A 250 -45.23 5.39 12.87
N ALA A 251 -44.03 4.83 13.03
CA ALA A 251 -43.04 5.34 13.97
C ALA A 251 -42.54 6.75 13.57
N ALA A 252 -42.27 6.98 12.30
CA ALA A 252 -41.88 8.30 11.79
C ALA A 252 -43.00 9.33 11.96
N GLY A 253 -44.26 8.95 11.71
CA GLY A 253 -45.43 9.79 11.95
C GLY A 253 -45.62 10.14 13.43
N ALA A 254 -45.45 9.18 14.33
CA ALA A 254 -45.54 9.42 15.77
C ALA A 254 -44.42 10.35 16.28
N ILE A 255 -43.19 10.15 15.82
CA ILE A 255 -42.05 11.04 16.12
C ILE A 255 -42.33 12.45 15.58
N TYR A 256 -42.89 12.57 14.37
CA TYR A 256 -43.23 13.85 13.77
C TYR A 256 -44.31 14.59 14.55
N ILE A 257 -45.37 13.91 15.01
CA ILE A 257 -46.44 14.50 15.83
C ILE A 257 -45.89 14.98 17.18
N LEU A 258 -45.04 14.17 17.83
CA LEU A 258 -44.40 14.55 19.09
C LEU A 258 -43.43 15.73 18.92
N PHE A 259 -42.75 15.81 17.79
CA PHE A 259 -41.86 16.94 17.47
C PHE A 259 -42.65 18.22 17.11
N PHE A 260 -43.81 18.07 16.47
CA PHE A 260 -44.70 19.17 16.06
C PHE A 260 -45.33 19.89 17.27
N ASP A 261 -45.74 19.14 18.29
CA ASP A 261 -46.35 19.67 19.51
C ASP A 261 -45.33 20.41 20.40
N ALA A 262 -44.06 19.97 20.36
CA ALA A 262 -43.00 20.52 21.21
C ALA A 262 -42.37 21.85 20.70
N PHE A 263 -42.55 22.21 19.41
CA PHE A 263 -41.69 23.25 18.79
C PHE A 263 -42.40 24.30 17.91
N SER A 264 -43.74 24.37 17.83
CA SER A 264 -44.41 25.39 16.99
C SER A 264 -45.30 26.37 17.78
N GLU A 265 -44.80 27.58 18.02
CA GLU A 265 -45.55 28.66 18.69
C GLU A 265 -46.28 29.64 17.73
N THR A 266 -46.14 29.50 16.41
CA THR A 266 -46.84 30.39 15.46
C THR A 266 -47.50 29.64 14.30
N GLU A 267 -48.77 29.96 14.06
CA GLU A 267 -49.65 29.37 13.02
C GLU A 267 -49.07 29.48 11.59
N LEU A 268 -48.19 30.45 11.32
CA LEU A 268 -47.59 30.67 10.00
C LEU A 268 -46.48 29.67 9.64
N VAL A 269 -45.75 29.13 10.63
CA VAL A 269 -44.76 28.05 10.41
C VAL A 269 -45.47 26.72 10.13
N ARG A 270 -46.66 26.54 10.72
CA ARG A 270 -47.50 25.36 10.49
C ARG A 270 -48.00 25.27 9.04
N ILE A 271 -48.35 26.42 8.45
CA ILE A 271 -48.87 26.48 7.08
C ILE A 271 -47.77 26.29 6.04
N SER A 272 -46.56 26.83 6.25
CA SER A 272 -45.46 26.71 5.27
C SER A 272 -44.92 25.29 5.15
N ILE A 273 -44.88 24.53 6.25
CA ILE A 273 -44.43 23.13 6.26
C ILE A 273 -45.48 22.19 5.64
N LEU A 274 -46.77 22.52 5.74
CA LEU A 274 -47.86 21.77 5.11
C LEU A 274 -47.75 21.69 3.57
N TRP A 275 -47.06 22.66 2.95
CA TRP A 275 -46.82 22.69 1.50
C TRP A 275 -45.52 22.00 1.07
N VAL A 276 -44.52 21.90 1.94
CA VAL A 276 -43.21 21.29 1.61
C VAL A 276 -43.26 19.76 1.67
N ALA A 277 -44.02 19.20 2.61
CA ALA A 277 -44.10 17.76 2.83
C ALA A 277 -44.74 16.96 1.67
N PRO A 278 -45.84 17.42 1.03
CA PRO A 278 -46.43 16.70 -0.11
C PRO A 278 -45.54 16.72 -1.36
N VAL A 279 -44.74 17.78 -1.54
CA VAL A 279 -43.83 17.93 -2.68
C VAL A 279 -42.59 17.04 -2.51
N ALA A 280 -42.04 16.94 -1.30
CA ALA A 280 -40.95 15.99 -1.02
C ALA A 280 -41.43 14.52 -1.11
N PHE A 281 -42.64 14.23 -0.67
CA PHE A 281 -43.22 12.88 -0.69
C PHE A 281 -43.60 12.40 -2.09
N GLY A 282 -44.13 13.28 -2.95
CA GLY A 282 -44.46 12.94 -4.33
C GLY A 282 -43.23 12.62 -5.22
N PHE A 283 -42.06 13.17 -4.89
CA PHE A 283 -40.86 13.05 -5.74
C PHE A 283 -39.84 11.99 -5.28
N GLY A 284 -39.85 11.58 -4.00
CA GLY A 284 -39.02 10.45 -3.54
C GLY A 284 -39.37 9.11 -4.19
N VAL A 285 -40.59 8.96 -4.71
CA VAL A 285 -41.08 7.72 -5.34
C VAL A 285 -40.64 7.57 -6.81
N ARG A 286 -40.04 8.61 -7.42
CA ARG A 286 -39.69 8.56 -8.86
C ARG A 286 -38.27 9.05 -9.16
N TRP A 287 -37.31 8.62 -8.33
CA TRP A 287 -35.89 8.91 -8.51
C TRP A 287 -35.25 7.96 -9.53
N GLY A 288 -35.61 8.15 -10.80
CA GLY A 288 -35.09 7.34 -11.91
C GLY A 288 -34.65 8.12 -13.15
N GLU A 289 -35.16 9.33 -13.40
CA GLU A 289 -34.90 10.02 -14.67
C GLU A 289 -34.54 11.50 -14.45
N ARG A 290 -33.36 11.89 -14.95
CA ARG A 290 -32.85 13.27 -14.97
C ARG A 290 -33.71 14.12 -15.91
N SER A 291 -34.77 14.74 -15.40
CA SER A 291 -35.56 15.71 -16.17
C SER A 291 -35.15 17.16 -15.83
N PRO A 292 -34.83 18.02 -16.81
CA PRO A 292 -34.42 19.42 -16.58
C PRO A 292 -35.49 20.27 -15.87
N LEU A 293 -36.76 19.89 -16.00
CA LEU A 293 -37.90 20.55 -15.34
C LEU A 293 -37.86 20.35 -13.82
N ALA A 294 -37.41 19.19 -13.32
CA ALA A 294 -37.31 18.91 -11.89
C ALA A 294 -36.26 19.80 -11.20
N THR A 295 -35.15 20.08 -11.88
CA THR A 295 -34.13 21.04 -11.40
C THR A 295 -34.69 22.46 -11.31
N GLY A 296 -35.47 22.92 -12.28
CA GLY A 296 -36.05 24.27 -12.26
C GLY A 296 -37.00 24.51 -11.08
N PHE A 297 -37.82 23.52 -10.75
CA PHE A 297 -38.76 23.63 -9.62
C PHE A 297 -38.06 23.57 -8.25
N LEU A 298 -37.01 22.77 -8.10
CA LEU A 298 -36.21 22.74 -6.87
C LEU A 298 -35.60 24.11 -6.56
N TRP A 299 -35.06 24.78 -7.59
CA TRP A 299 -34.52 26.14 -7.44
C TRP A 299 -35.59 27.18 -7.12
N SER A 300 -36.82 27.03 -7.63
CA SER A 300 -37.94 27.92 -7.24
C SER A 300 -38.36 27.75 -5.78
N GLY A 301 -38.38 26.51 -5.26
CA GLY A 301 -38.70 26.24 -3.86
C GLY A 301 -37.64 26.80 -2.91
N VAL A 302 -36.36 26.63 -3.26
CA VAL A 302 -35.24 27.22 -2.52
C VAL A 302 -35.28 28.76 -2.59
N ALA A 303 -35.63 29.35 -3.75
CA ALA A 303 -35.76 30.80 -3.89
C ALA A 303 -36.89 31.38 -3.03
N VAL A 304 -38.05 30.72 -2.96
CA VAL A 304 -39.16 31.15 -2.10
C VAL A 304 -38.80 31.01 -0.62
N PHE A 305 -38.11 29.93 -0.23
CA PHE A 305 -37.62 29.75 1.12
C PHE A 305 -36.62 30.83 1.54
N LEU A 306 -35.65 31.15 0.67
CA LEU A 306 -34.68 32.22 0.91
C LEU A 306 -35.33 33.62 0.93
N LEU A 307 -36.34 33.87 0.11
CA LEU A 307 -37.12 35.11 0.12
C LEU A 307 -37.88 35.30 1.44
N ILE A 308 -38.44 34.22 1.98
CA ILE A 308 -39.09 34.24 3.30
C ILE A 308 -38.05 34.54 4.40
N LEU A 309 -36.87 33.92 4.36
CA LEU A 309 -35.80 34.22 5.33
C LEU A 309 -35.31 35.69 5.23
N PHE A 310 -35.31 36.27 4.02
CA PHE A 310 -34.95 37.68 3.80
C PHE A 310 -36.01 38.66 4.33
N ILE A 311 -37.29 38.42 4.04
CA ILE A 311 -38.41 39.28 4.52
C ILE A 311 -38.45 39.34 6.05
N TYR A 312 -38.08 38.26 6.72
CA TYR A 312 -38.08 38.17 8.18
C TYR A 312 -36.72 38.51 8.83
N GLY A 313 -35.77 39.06 8.07
CA GLY A 313 -34.53 39.64 8.60
C GLY A 313 -33.56 38.64 9.23
N ILE A 314 -33.65 37.35 8.86
CA ILE A 314 -32.78 36.29 9.41
C ILE A 314 -31.34 36.38 8.87
N PHE A 315 -31.14 37.10 7.76
CA PHE A 315 -29.82 37.53 7.32
C PHE A 315 -29.53 38.96 7.80
N PRO A 316 -28.34 39.25 8.36
CA PRO A 316 -27.96 40.61 8.69
C PRO A 316 -27.90 41.44 7.40
N SER A 317 -28.43 42.66 7.43
CA SER A 317 -28.35 43.61 6.33
C SER A 317 -26.91 43.76 5.85
N LEU A 318 -26.66 43.47 4.57
CA LEU A 318 -25.46 43.92 3.85
C LEU A 318 -25.50 45.45 3.67
#